data_AF-A0A350P3M1-F1
#
_entry.id   AF-A0A350P3M1-F1
#
_cell.length_a   1.000
_cell.length_b   1.000
_cell.length_c   1.000
_cell.angle_alpha   90.00
_cell.angle_beta   90.00
_cell.angle_gamma   90.00
#
_symmetry.space_group_name_H-M   'P 1'
#
loop_
_entity.id
_entity.type
_entity.pdbx_description
1 polymer ?
#
loop_
_entity_poly.entity_id
_entity_poly.type
_entity_poly.pdbx_seq_one_letter_code
_entity_poly.pdbx_strand_id
1 'polypeptide(L)'
;MGLSPQVFSQTASPEFMQAQAAELIDDRCESCHNDYIFDGNWSVEDIDVSDIAHGKNLKRWESILKSVSMGDMPPAEKKPLTGEQKAALLHWLKDSLDSYSESHPNPGRAEKT
;
A
#
# COMPACT_ATOMS: atom_id res chain seq x y z
N MET A 1 38.83 -25.00 12.94
CA MET A 1 37.61 -24.48 13.60
C MET A 1 37.46 -23.03 13.20
N GLY A 2 36.40 -22.69 12.46
CA GLY A 2 36.14 -21.33 12.00
C GLY A 2 34.88 -21.36 11.15
N LEU A 3 33.84 -20.71 11.64
CA LEU A 3 32.45 -20.95 11.30
C LEU A 3 32.07 -20.29 9.96
N SER A 4 31.35 -21.02 9.11
CA SER A 4 30.52 -20.39 8.07
C SER A 4 29.41 -19.56 8.72
N PRO A 5 29.13 -18.36 8.22
CA PRO A 5 27.78 -17.84 8.23
C PRO A 5 27.17 -18.03 6.85
N GLN A 6 26.05 -18.75 6.87
CA GLN A 6 25.10 -18.93 5.78
C GLN A 6 24.71 -17.54 5.25
N VAL A 7 25.06 -17.20 4.00
CA VAL A 7 24.40 -16.09 3.32
C VAL A 7 23.06 -16.62 2.82
N PHE A 8 22.00 -16.21 3.51
CA PHE A 8 20.63 -16.54 3.12
C PHE A 8 20.38 -16.05 1.71
N SER A 9 20.16 -16.99 0.80
CA SER A 9 19.52 -16.75 -0.48
C SER A 9 18.16 -16.14 -0.22
N GLN A 10 18.01 -14.84 -0.49
CA GLN A 10 16.68 -14.26 -0.70
C GLN A 10 16.25 -14.68 -2.10
N THR A 11 15.73 -15.90 -2.22
CA THR A 11 14.77 -16.19 -3.29
C THR A 11 13.56 -15.36 -2.93
N ALA A 12 13.46 -14.16 -3.53
CA ALA A 12 12.25 -13.37 -3.51
C ALA A 12 11.11 -14.30 -3.93
N SER A 13 10.21 -14.59 -2.99
CA SER A 13 8.90 -15.11 -3.34
C SER A 13 8.29 -14.12 -4.34
N PRO A 14 7.32 -14.53 -5.18
CA PRO A 14 6.46 -13.57 -5.87
C PRO A 14 5.55 -12.91 -4.83
N GLU A 15 6.13 -12.22 -3.85
CA GLU A 15 5.45 -11.29 -2.99
C GLU A 15 4.99 -10.15 -3.89
N PHE A 16 3.78 -9.68 -3.62
CA PHE A 16 3.21 -8.53 -4.29
C PHE A 16 4.15 -7.33 -4.06
N MET A 17 4.94 -7.00 -5.07
CA MET A 17 5.97 -5.96 -4.99
C MET A 17 5.36 -4.59 -5.28
N GLN A 18 6.12 -3.54 -4.94
CA GLN A 18 5.77 -2.15 -5.23
C GLN A 18 5.33 -1.91 -6.70
N ALA A 19 5.98 -2.53 -7.68
CA ALA A 19 5.59 -2.40 -9.09
C ALA A 19 4.19 -3.00 -9.38
N GLN A 20 3.88 -4.16 -8.79
CA GLN A 20 2.57 -4.80 -8.93
C GLN A 20 1.48 -4.00 -8.19
N ALA A 21 1.85 -3.34 -7.09
CA ALA A 21 0.99 -2.39 -6.40
C ALA A 21 0.65 -1.19 -7.30
N ALA A 22 1.65 -0.61 -7.97
CA ALA A 22 1.45 0.49 -8.90
C ALA A 22 0.52 0.10 -10.05
N GLU A 23 0.79 -1.02 -10.72
CA GLU A 23 -0.03 -1.52 -11.81
C GLU A 23 -1.48 -1.78 -11.38
N LEU A 24 -1.68 -2.38 -10.19
CA LEU A 24 -3.03 -2.65 -9.68
C LEU A 24 -3.78 -1.37 -9.30
N ILE A 25 -3.09 -0.39 -8.73
CA ILE A 25 -3.67 0.90 -8.35
C ILE A 25 -4.08 1.68 -9.59
N ASP A 26 -3.22 1.73 -10.61
CA ASP A 26 -3.53 2.33 -11.91
C ASP A 26 -4.81 1.70 -12.50
N ASP A 27 -4.79 0.38 -12.73
CA ASP A 27 -5.89 -0.38 -13.37
C ASP A 27 -7.22 -0.42 -12.56
N ARG A 28 -7.21 -0.07 -11.27
CA ARG A 28 -8.43 -0.15 -10.41
C ARG A 28 -8.89 1.19 -9.87
N CYS A 29 -7.97 2.12 -9.61
CA CYS A 29 -8.28 3.39 -8.98
C CYS A 29 -8.42 4.52 -10.01
N GLU A 30 -7.71 4.46 -11.16
CA GLU A 30 -7.72 5.55 -12.14
C GLU A 30 -9.13 5.85 -12.68
N SER A 31 -10.03 4.86 -12.75
CA SER A 31 -11.35 5.06 -13.38
C SER A 31 -12.24 6.07 -12.64
N CYS A 32 -11.96 6.35 -11.37
CA CYS A 32 -12.71 7.30 -10.53
C CYS A 32 -11.83 8.41 -9.96
N HIS A 33 -10.59 8.08 -9.58
CA HIS A 33 -9.64 9.01 -8.96
C HIS A 33 -8.64 9.49 -10.00
N ASN A 34 -9.10 10.32 -10.94
CA ASN A 34 -8.28 10.94 -11.98
C ASN A 34 -8.62 12.44 -12.09
N ASP A 35 -7.90 13.17 -12.92
CA ASP A 35 -8.06 14.63 -13.07
C ASP A 35 -9.40 15.06 -13.69
N TYR A 36 -10.17 14.13 -14.27
CA TYR A 36 -11.44 14.41 -14.93
C TYR A 36 -12.66 14.11 -14.04
N ILE A 37 -12.71 12.92 -13.44
CA ILE A 37 -13.79 12.48 -12.54
C ILE A 37 -13.54 12.99 -11.12
N PHE A 38 -12.29 12.98 -10.69
CA PHE A 38 -11.80 13.56 -9.44
C PHE A 38 -12.60 13.18 -8.19
N ASP A 39 -13.07 11.93 -8.15
CA ASP A 39 -13.85 11.43 -7.02
C ASP A 39 -13.01 11.48 -5.74
N GLY A 40 -13.64 11.80 -4.61
CA GLY A 40 -12.92 12.00 -3.35
C GLY A 40 -11.95 13.19 -3.32
N ASN A 41 -11.97 14.06 -4.35
CA ASN A 41 -11.18 15.29 -4.45
C ASN A 41 -9.65 15.04 -4.51
N TRP A 42 -9.22 13.98 -5.22
CA TRP A 42 -7.81 13.68 -5.51
C TRP A 42 -7.65 12.79 -6.75
N SER A 43 -6.43 12.75 -7.31
CA SER A 43 -6.07 11.94 -8.47
C SER A 43 -5.00 10.90 -8.11
N VAL A 44 -5.06 9.72 -8.72
CA VAL A 44 -4.01 8.69 -8.61
C VAL A 44 -2.66 9.23 -9.10
N GLU A 45 -2.66 10.20 -10.01
CA GLU A 45 -1.45 10.90 -10.46
C GLU A 45 -0.77 11.72 -9.34
N ASP A 46 -1.48 12.03 -8.25
CA ASP A 46 -0.95 12.75 -7.08
C ASP A 46 -0.18 11.85 -6.08
N ILE A 47 -0.13 10.54 -6.33
CA ILE A 47 0.57 9.57 -5.47
C ILE A 47 1.54 8.69 -6.24
N ASP A 48 2.62 8.32 -5.57
CA ASP A 48 3.56 7.31 -6.04
C ASP A 48 3.70 6.23 -4.97
N VAL A 49 3.81 4.97 -5.38
CA VAL A 49 3.95 3.84 -4.44
C VAL A 49 5.24 3.91 -3.60
N SER A 50 6.21 4.74 -3.96
CA SER A 50 7.42 5.04 -3.17
C SER A 50 7.17 6.12 -2.12
N ASP A 51 6.02 6.79 -2.13
CA ASP A 51 5.67 7.83 -1.16
C ASP A 51 5.70 7.30 0.27
N ILE A 52 5.20 6.07 0.49
CA ILE A 52 5.13 5.46 1.82
C ILE A 52 6.53 5.37 2.44
N ALA A 53 7.53 4.91 1.66
CA ALA A 53 8.92 4.82 2.12
C ALA A 53 9.54 6.19 2.44
N HIS A 54 9.03 7.26 1.81
CA HIS A 54 9.51 8.62 2.00
C HIS A 54 8.64 9.46 2.96
N GLY A 55 7.63 8.87 3.58
CA GLY A 55 6.72 9.59 4.47
C GLY A 55 5.80 10.60 3.78
N LYS A 56 5.61 10.47 2.47
CA LYS A 56 4.73 11.33 1.68
C LYS A 56 3.34 10.73 1.59
N ASN A 57 2.33 11.59 1.44
CA ASN A 57 0.93 11.19 1.20
C ASN A 57 0.37 10.14 2.17
N LEU A 58 0.96 9.95 3.37
CA LEU A 58 0.64 8.85 4.28
C LEU A 58 -0.85 8.77 4.63
N LYS A 59 -1.48 9.92 4.88
CA LYS A 59 -2.92 10.00 5.16
C LYS A 59 -3.77 9.42 4.03
N ARG A 60 -3.35 9.62 2.78
CA ARG A 60 -4.05 9.10 1.61
C ARG A 60 -3.83 7.59 1.48
N TRP A 61 -2.61 7.12 1.70
CA TRP A 61 -2.30 5.68 1.73
C TRP A 61 -3.07 4.95 2.85
N GLU A 62 -3.16 5.52 4.05
CA GLU A 62 -4.01 5.02 5.14
C GLU A 62 -5.50 5.00 4.75
N SER A 63 -5.96 6.02 4.03
CA SER A 63 -7.34 6.06 3.52
C SER A 63 -7.60 4.97 2.48
N ILE A 64 -6.65 4.71 1.57
CA ILE A 64 -6.77 3.62 0.57
C ILE A 64 -6.85 2.28 1.29
N LEU A 65 -5.95 2.02 2.25
CA LEU A 65 -5.96 0.82 3.08
C LEU A 65 -7.32 0.63 3.75
N LYS A 66 -7.86 1.70 4.36
CA LYS A 66 -9.16 1.67 5.04
C LYS A 66 -10.30 1.36 4.06
N SER A 67 -10.42 2.10 2.97
CA SER A 67 -11.52 1.94 2.00
C SER A 67 -11.52 0.57 1.32
N VAL A 68 -10.34 0.08 0.91
CA VAL A 68 -10.22 -1.26 0.30
C VAL A 68 -10.54 -2.35 1.33
N SER A 69 -10.12 -2.18 2.59
CA SER A 69 -10.40 -3.13 3.66
C SER A 69 -11.91 -3.25 3.93
N MET A 70 -12.59 -2.10 4.06
CA MET A 70 -14.04 -2.02 4.25
C MET A 70 -14.83 -2.51 3.03
N GLY A 71 -14.20 -2.57 1.85
CA GLY A 71 -14.86 -3.00 0.61
C GLY A 71 -15.68 -1.90 -0.06
N ASP A 72 -15.48 -0.64 0.35
CA ASP A 72 -16.10 0.52 -0.29
C ASP A 72 -15.48 0.80 -1.68
N MET A 73 -14.23 0.37 -1.87
CA MET A 73 -13.48 0.55 -3.11
C MET A 73 -12.96 -0.78 -3.67
N PRO A 74 -13.10 -1.03 -4.98
CA PRO A 74 -13.84 -0.22 -5.96
C PRO A 74 -15.36 -0.23 -5.69
N PRO A 75 -16.11 0.81 -6.10
CA PRO A 75 -17.57 0.83 -5.95
C PRO A 75 -18.22 -0.27 -6.80
N ALA A 76 -19.43 -0.70 -6.40
CA ALA A 76 -20.10 -1.86 -6.97
C ALA A 76 -20.33 -1.80 -8.51
N GLU A 77 -20.38 -0.60 -9.09
CA GLU A 77 -20.53 -0.38 -10.53
C GLU A 77 -19.21 -0.55 -11.33
N LYS A 78 -18.08 -0.73 -10.64
CA LYS A 78 -16.74 -0.83 -11.23
C LYS A 78 -16.20 -2.26 -11.12
N LYS A 79 -15.13 -2.52 -11.89
CA LYS A 79 -14.45 -3.82 -11.90
C LYS A 79 -13.91 -4.12 -10.50
N PRO A 80 -14.37 -5.20 -9.83
CA PRO A 80 -13.93 -5.51 -8.48
C PRO A 80 -12.48 -6.01 -8.48
N LEU A 81 -11.82 -5.87 -7.34
CA LEU A 81 -10.60 -6.60 -7.03
C LEU A 81 -10.92 -8.08 -6.86
N THR A 82 -10.08 -8.96 -7.40
CA THR A 82 -10.17 -10.38 -7.03
C THR A 82 -9.82 -10.54 -5.54
N GLY A 83 -10.25 -11.65 -4.92
CA GLY A 83 -9.92 -11.91 -3.52
C GLY A 83 -8.41 -11.90 -3.27
N GLU A 84 -7.63 -12.46 -4.21
CA GLU A 84 -6.16 -12.47 -4.17
C GLU A 84 -5.57 -11.07 -4.32
N GLN A 85 -6.05 -10.27 -5.29
CA GLN A 85 -5.59 -8.89 -5.48
C GLN A 85 -5.88 -8.01 -4.26
N LYS A 86 -7.09 -8.12 -3.69
CA LYS A 86 -7.46 -7.39 -2.48
C LYS A 86 -6.57 -7.80 -1.30
N ALA A 87 -6.38 -9.09 -1.07
CA ALA A 87 -5.55 -9.57 0.03
C ALA A 87 -4.09 -9.12 -0.12
N ALA A 88 -3.52 -9.23 -1.33
CA ALA A 88 -2.16 -8.83 -1.64
C ALA A 88 -1.94 -7.32 -1.45
N LEU A 89 -2.85 -6.49 -1.97
CA LEU A 89 -2.77 -5.03 -1.83
C LEU A 89 -2.87 -4.60 -0.37
N LEU A 90 -3.82 -5.17 0.39
CA LEU A 90 -3.99 -4.86 1.82
C LEU A 90 -2.77 -5.26 2.64
N HIS A 91 -2.18 -6.43 2.35
CA HIS A 91 -0.96 -6.88 3.00
C HIS A 91 0.19 -5.92 2.73
N TRP A 92 0.42 -5.57 1.46
CA TRP A 92 1.49 -4.66 1.05
C TRP A 92 1.34 -3.25 1.65
N LEU A 93 0.13 -2.69 1.63
CA LEU A 93 -0.16 -1.38 2.24
C LEU A 93 0.13 -1.38 3.73
N LYS A 94 -0.36 -2.41 4.44
CA LYS A 94 -0.19 -2.53 5.87
C LYS A 94 1.30 -2.66 6.22
N ASP A 95 2.00 -3.60 5.60
CA ASP A 95 3.41 -3.86 5.85
C ASP A 95 4.28 -2.63 5.56
N SER A 96 4.01 -1.92 4.46
CA SER A 96 4.75 -0.71 4.09
C SER A 96 4.52 0.44 5.08
N LEU A 97 3.28 0.65 5.53
CA LEU A 97 2.92 1.70 6.50
C LEU A 97 3.42 1.38 7.92
N ASP A 98 3.35 0.11 8.32
CA ASP A 98 3.87 -0.36 9.60
C ASP A 98 5.40 -0.21 9.62
N SER A 99 6.11 -0.67 8.57
CA SER A 99 7.57 -0.51 8.42
C SER A 99 8.01 0.97 8.47
N TYR A 100 7.27 1.85 7.80
CA TYR A 100 7.53 3.30 7.89
C TYR A 100 7.35 3.82 9.32
N SER A 101 6.29 3.39 10.01
CA SER A 101 5.98 3.82 11.37
C SER A 101 7.01 3.32 12.40
N GLU A 102 7.50 2.09 12.25
CA GLU A 102 8.54 1.50 13.11
C GLU A 102 9.88 2.21 12.98
N SER A 103 10.23 2.64 11.76
CA SER A 103 11.46 3.41 11.50
C SER A 103 11.35 4.88 11.88
N HIS A 104 10.12 5.41 12.06
CA HIS A 104 9.84 6.79 12.42
C HIS A 104 8.90 6.88 13.64
N PRO A 105 9.35 6.41 14.82
CA PRO A 105 8.53 6.42 16.02
C PRO A 105 8.13 7.85 16.37
N ASN A 106 6.83 8.13 16.38
CA ASN A 106 6.30 9.41 16.82
C ASN A 106 6.48 9.51 18.34
N PRO A 107 7.26 10.48 18.86
CA PRO A 107 7.51 10.59 20.31
C PRO A 107 6.23 10.87 21.13
N GLY A 108 5.12 11.25 20.49
CA GLY A 108 3.81 11.43 21.11
C GLY A 108 2.88 10.20 21.08
N ARG A 109 3.31 9.08 20.48
CA ARG A 109 2.58 7.80 20.44
C ARG A 109 3.26 6.74 21.32
N ALA A 110 3.96 7.17 22.37
CA ALA A 110 4.28 6.26 23.46
C ALA A 110 2.95 5.79 24.07
N GLU A 111 2.62 4.53 23.78
CA GLU A 111 1.92 3.58 24.65
C GLU A 111 1.08 4.22 25.78
N LYS A 112 -0.24 4.29 25.56
CA LYS A 112 -1.14 4.12 26.71
C LYS A 112 -1.47 2.63 26.76
N THR A 113 -1.03 2.05 27.87
CA THR A 113 -1.27 0.72 28.41
C THR A 113 -2.63 0.10 28.11
#